data_AF-A0A9E7GSQ4-F1
#
_entry.id   AF-A0A9E7GSQ4-F1
#
_cell.length_a   1.000
_cell.length_b   1.000
_cell.length_c   1.000
_cell.angle_alpha   90.00
_cell.angle_beta   90.00
_cell.angle_gamma   90.00
#
_symmetry.space_group_name_H-M   'P 1'
#
loop_
_entity.id
_entity.type
_entity.pdbx_description
1 polymer ?
#
loop_
_entity_poly.entity_id
_entity_poly.type
_entity_poly.pdbx_seq_one_letter_code
_entity_poly.pdbx_strand_id
1 'polypeptide(L)'
;MQALRKLSTAQSSRVVDPAGERLTGWPLLGYWDVVWSEPQGSGIFDVIQGTHFEIIHEDENQVEVSFTRNWDPSLRGKLVPLNIDKRFIMLRGCSGFYTYAIYEHREGWPDFDLAETRVAFKLRKDKSQKLVYPEAVLLTNPVNPNIKGEVNDKYQYSSEDKDIKVHGWMSFDPPIGFWQITPSDEFRGGGPIKQDLTSHVGPITLAMFLSAHYSGEDIVPKFRNGEYWKKVFGPVFIYLNSTVDGTDRGLLWDDAKLQTLTQVESWPYGFPVSEDFQKRDQRGSVTGRLLVRDKFIDGKDIIGNAAFVGLALPGEVGSWQREFKGYQFWTRADDKGIFTITNVRTGDYNIYAWVPGFIGDYKLDVTITITSGSQINLGDLVYKPPRDGPTLWEIGIPDRSAAEFFIPEPNPIYVNRLYANHPDRFRQYGLWERYADLYPDSDLIYSVGESDYRKDWFFAHVTRFHFIKLILLI
;
A
#
# COMPACT_ATOMS: atom_id res chain seq x y z
N MET A 1 -7.69 16.20 -22.13
CA MET A 1 -7.33 17.57 -21.66
C MET A 1 -8.34 18.21 -20.69
N GLN A 2 -9.59 18.46 -21.05
CA GLN A 2 -10.57 19.09 -20.13
C GLN A 2 -10.86 18.26 -18.86
N ALA A 3 -10.89 16.92 -18.95
CA ALA A 3 -11.03 16.05 -17.78
C ALA A 3 -9.81 16.10 -16.84
N LEU A 4 -8.59 16.20 -17.37
CA LEU A 4 -7.36 16.33 -16.57
C LEU A 4 -7.28 17.68 -15.86
N ARG A 5 -7.70 18.78 -16.51
CA ARG A 5 -7.81 20.08 -15.84
C ARG A 5 -8.79 20.04 -14.66
N LYS A 6 -9.85 19.23 -14.72
CA LYS A 6 -10.78 19.04 -13.59
C LYS A 6 -10.18 18.22 -12.44
N LEU A 7 -9.28 17.27 -12.73
CA LEU A 7 -8.52 16.51 -11.71
C LEU A 7 -7.46 17.37 -10.98
N SER A 8 -7.09 18.53 -11.54
CA SER A 8 -6.01 19.36 -11.01
C SER A 8 -6.44 20.64 -10.29
N THR A 9 -7.59 21.23 -10.66
CA THR A 9 -8.01 22.57 -10.17
C THR A 9 -9.28 22.55 -9.32
N ALA A 10 -9.88 21.39 -9.02
CA ALA A 10 -11.20 21.35 -8.43
C ALA A 10 -11.19 21.79 -6.95
N GLN A 11 -11.58 23.05 -6.74
CA GLN A 11 -12.04 23.57 -5.46
C GLN A 11 -13.42 22.98 -5.11
N SER A 12 -13.66 22.79 -3.80
CA SER A 12 -15.00 22.68 -3.23
C SER A 12 -15.71 24.04 -3.12
N SER A 13 -15.58 24.92 -4.12
CA SER A 13 -16.18 26.27 -4.06
C SER A 13 -17.44 26.37 -4.91
N ARG A 14 -18.47 26.95 -4.29
CA ARG A 14 -19.77 27.26 -4.88
C ARG A 14 -19.59 28.36 -5.92
N VAL A 15 -19.60 28.02 -7.21
CA VAL A 15 -19.74 29.01 -8.28
C VAL A 15 -21.18 28.99 -8.75
N VAL A 16 -21.87 30.12 -8.59
CA VAL A 16 -23.22 30.37 -9.11
C VAL A 16 -23.07 31.06 -10.47
N ASP A 17 -23.71 30.49 -11.50
CA ASP A 17 -23.81 31.07 -12.85
C ASP A 17 -24.82 32.24 -12.88
N PRO A 18 -24.69 33.27 -13.73
CA PRO A 18 -25.59 34.43 -13.78
C PRO A 18 -27.04 34.11 -14.16
N ALA A 19 -27.33 32.87 -14.60
CA ALA A 19 -28.68 32.41 -14.94
C ALA A 19 -29.48 31.87 -13.73
N GLY A 20 -28.92 31.82 -12.52
CA GLY A 20 -29.67 31.42 -11.33
C GLY A 20 -30.05 29.93 -11.26
N GLU A 21 -29.58 29.10 -12.18
CA GLU A 21 -29.69 27.65 -12.07
C GLU A 21 -28.67 27.11 -11.06
N ARG A 22 -29.16 26.37 -10.06
CA ARG A 22 -28.31 25.60 -9.14
C ARG A 22 -27.64 24.47 -9.93
N LEU A 23 -26.44 24.72 -10.44
CA LEU A 23 -25.50 23.65 -10.79
C LEU A 23 -25.06 22.98 -9.48
N THR A 24 -25.77 21.93 -9.07
CA THR A 24 -25.33 21.06 -7.98
C THR A 24 -23.94 20.53 -8.33
N GLY A 25 -22.93 20.98 -7.57
CA GLY A 25 -21.53 20.66 -7.82
C GLY A 25 -21.32 19.15 -7.92
N TRP A 26 -20.81 18.71 -9.07
CA TRP A 26 -20.33 17.34 -9.24
C TRP A 26 -19.20 17.12 -8.22
N PRO A 27 -19.29 16.09 -7.36
CA PRO A 27 -18.22 15.80 -6.41
C PRO A 27 -16.92 15.46 -7.16
N LEU A 28 -15.78 15.82 -6.57
CA LEU A 28 -14.43 15.44 -7.03
C LEU A 28 -14.39 13.94 -7.38
N LEU A 29 -14.24 13.63 -8.68
CA LEU A 29 -14.18 12.24 -9.17
C LEU A 29 -12.80 11.60 -8.96
N GLY A 30 -11.73 12.41 -8.81
CA GLY A 30 -10.43 11.95 -8.32
C GLY A 30 -9.49 13.09 -7.93
N TYR A 31 -8.54 12.82 -7.04
CA TYR A 31 -7.57 13.79 -6.54
C TYR A 31 -6.30 13.11 -6.00
N TRP A 32 -5.21 13.89 -5.95
CA TRP A 32 -4.01 13.57 -5.16
C TRP A 32 -4.12 14.27 -3.80
N ASP A 33 -3.80 13.58 -2.72
CA ASP A 33 -3.78 14.13 -1.37
C ASP A 33 -2.54 13.69 -0.60
N VAL A 34 -2.19 14.51 0.39
CA VAL A 34 -1.24 14.17 1.44
C VAL A 34 -1.87 14.39 2.82
N VAL A 35 -1.44 13.59 3.79
CA VAL A 35 -1.64 13.89 5.21
C VAL A 35 -0.27 14.18 5.80
N TRP A 36 -0.11 15.38 6.37
CA TRP A 36 1.16 15.84 6.90
C TRP A 36 0.98 16.61 8.20
N SER A 37 2.03 16.81 8.99
CA SER A 37 1.97 17.67 10.18
C SER A 37 3.28 18.42 10.40
N GLU A 38 3.22 19.53 11.14
CA GLU A 38 4.42 20.04 11.80
C GLU A 38 4.86 19.04 12.89
N PRO A 39 6.14 19.02 13.30
CA PRO A 39 6.62 18.09 14.32
C PRO A 39 5.76 18.15 15.59
N GLN A 40 5.27 16.98 16.04
CA GLN A 40 4.36 16.85 17.20
C GLN A 40 2.98 17.52 17.03
N GLY A 41 2.66 17.99 15.83
CA GLY A 41 1.36 18.55 15.48
C GLY A 41 0.34 17.48 15.08
N SER A 42 -0.92 17.88 14.94
CA SER A 42 -1.97 17.01 14.41
C SER A 42 -1.89 16.92 12.89
N GLY A 43 -2.31 15.78 12.33
CA GLY A 43 -2.39 15.59 10.89
C GLY A 43 -3.28 16.61 10.17
N ILE A 44 -2.75 17.19 9.10
CA ILE A 44 -3.36 18.14 8.19
C ILE A 44 -3.60 17.42 6.86
N PHE A 45 -4.86 17.36 6.46
CA PHE A 45 -5.25 16.82 5.15
C PHE A 45 -5.16 17.90 4.08
N ASP A 46 -4.33 17.68 3.07
CA ASP A 46 -4.08 18.61 1.97
C ASP A 46 -4.35 17.93 0.63
N VAL A 47 -5.44 18.35 -0.03
CA VAL A 47 -5.69 17.99 -1.42
C VAL A 47 -4.79 18.84 -2.30
N ILE A 48 -3.85 18.20 -2.99
CA ILE A 48 -2.85 18.90 -3.78
C ILE A 48 -3.53 19.60 -4.95
N GLN A 49 -3.50 20.94 -4.94
CA GLN A 49 -3.98 21.78 -6.04
C GLN A 49 -2.78 22.37 -6.79
N GLY A 50 -2.71 22.14 -8.10
CA GLY A 50 -1.66 22.76 -8.92
C GLY A 50 -1.93 24.26 -9.09
N THR A 51 -0.91 25.09 -8.88
CA THR A 51 -0.96 26.53 -9.14
C THR A 51 -0.54 26.89 -10.56
N HIS A 52 0.15 25.98 -11.25
CA HIS A 52 0.56 26.13 -12.64
C HIS A 52 0.27 24.85 -13.43
N PHE A 53 0.00 24.99 -14.72
CA PHE A 53 -0.28 23.89 -15.65
C PHE A 53 0.56 24.06 -16.90
N GLU A 54 1.18 22.96 -17.34
CA GLU A 54 2.00 22.92 -18.54
C GLU A 54 1.77 21.62 -19.32
N ILE A 55 1.81 21.70 -20.65
CA ILE A 55 1.96 20.53 -21.53
C ILE A 55 3.46 20.38 -21.74
N ILE A 56 4.08 19.43 -21.04
CA ILE A 56 5.54 19.26 -21.05
C ILE A 56 6.03 18.32 -22.16
N HIS A 57 5.11 17.57 -22.77
CA HIS A 57 5.36 16.80 -23.99
C HIS A 57 4.06 16.58 -24.76
N GLU A 58 4.07 16.78 -26.07
CA GLU A 58 2.95 16.48 -26.97
C GLU A 58 3.47 16.09 -28.35
N ASP A 59 3.18 14.86 -28.76
CA ASP A 59 3.39 14.36 -30.11
C ASP A 59 2.20 13.47 -30.54
N GLU A 60 2.32 12.80 -31.69
CA GLU A 60 1.27 11.95 -32.22
C GLU A 60 0.93 10.74 -31.35
N ASN A 61 1.86 10.28 -30.50
CA ASN A 61 1.78 9.06 -29.70
C ASN A 61 1.59 9.33 -28.20
N GLN A 62 1.97 10.51 -27.71
CA GLN A 62 1.99 10.81 -26.28
C GLN A 62 1.59 12.26 -25.99
N VAL A 63 0.85 12.45 -24.90
CA VAL A 63 0.74 13.73 -24.22
C VAL A 63 1.11 13.54 -22.75
N GLU A 64 2.05 14.35 -22.26
CA GLU A 64 2.38 14.48 -20.84
C GLU A 64 2.08 15.90 -20.36
N VAL A 65 1.34 15.99 -19.26
CA VAL A 65 1.00 17.27 -18.63
C VAL A 65 1.50 17.32 -17.20
N SER A 66 1.91 18.51 -16.78
CA SER A 66 2.38 18.82 -15.43
C SER A 66 1.45 19.80 -14.73
N PHE A 67 1.24 19.58 -13.44
CA PHE A 67 0.56 20.49 -12.52
C PHE A 67 1.46 20.73 -11.31
N THR A 68 2.10 21.89 -11.27
CA THR A 68 3.06 22.23 -10.21
C THR A 68 2.43 23.09 -9.13
N ARG A 69 2.84 22.87 -7.88
CA ARG A 69 2.63 23.74 -6.72
C ARG A 69 3.97 23.90 -6.02
N ASN A 70 4.56 25.08 -6.13
CA ASN A 70 5.77 25.41 -5.38
C ASN A 70 5.39 25.89 -3.98
N TRP A 71 6.21 25.55 -2.99
CA TRP A 71 6.02 26.06 -1.64
C TRP A 71 6.78 27.37 -1.45
N ASP A 72 6.18 28.30 -0.71
CA ASP A 72 6.82 29.54 -0.28
C ASP A 72 6.55 29.81 1.21
N PRO A 73 7.40 30.60 1.90
CA PRO A 73 7.27 30.82 3.34
C PRO A 73 5.92 31.36 3.83
N SER A 74 5.13 32.02 2.98
CA SER A 74 3.79 32.52 3.35
C SER A 74 2.73 31.42 3.52
N LEU A 75 3.04 30.21 3.04
CA LEU A 75 2.21 29.01 3.12
C LEU A 75 2.52 28.13 4.34
N ARG A 76 3.48 28.54 5.18
CA ARG A 76 3.84 27.81 6.40
C ARG A 76 2.61 27.53 7.27
N GLY A 77 2.51 26.30 7.77
CA GLY A 77 1.38 25.83 8.58
C GLY A 77 0.07 25.64 7.81
N LYS A 78 0.02 25.98 6.52
CA LYS A 78 -1.18 25.84 5.68
C LYS A 78 -1.03 24.72 4.66
N LEU A 79 0.12 24.66 3.99
CA LEU A 79 0.47 23.64 3.01
C LEU A 79 1.79 22.98 3.40
N VAL A 80 1.90 21.71 3.02
CA VAL A 80 3.11 20.91 3.22
C VAL A 80 4.32 21.62 2.60
N PRO A 81 5.50 21.67 3.27
CA PRO A 81 6.72 22.30 2.76
C PRO A 81 7.36 21.59 1.54
N LEU A 82 6.61 21.34 0.48
CA LEU A 82 7.08 20.62 -0.71
C LEU A 82 6.78 21.40 -1.98
N ASN A 83 7.77 21.43 -2.87
CA ASN A 83 7.48 21.58 -4.29
C ASN A 83 6.86 20.27 -4.77
N ILE A 84 5.69 20.35 -5.39
CA ILE A 84 4.97 19.19 -5.90
C ILE A 84 4.71 19.38 -7.39
N ASP A 85 5.11 18.40 -8.18
CA ASP A 85 4.81 18.31 -9.62
C ASP A 85 4.00 17.02 -9.87
N LYS A 86 2.68 17.18 -10.05
CA LYS A 86 1.80 16.05 -10.41
C LYS A 86 1.72 15.93 -11.91
N ARG A 87 1.89 14.72 -12.41
CA ARG A 87 1.96 14.46 -13.84
C ARG A 87 0.94 13.42 -14.27
N PHE A 88 0.45 13.60 -15.49
CA PHE A 88 -0.44 12.68 -16.17
C PHE A 88 0.06 12.43 -17.57
N ILE A 89 0.11 11.16 -17.97
CA ILE A 89 0.54 10.74 -19.30
C ILE A 89 -0.60 9.98 -19.97
N MET A 90 -0.92 10.36 -21.20
CA MET A 90 -1.85 9.64 -22.07
C MET A 90 -1.09 9.18 -23.30
N LEU A 91 -1.26 7.90 -23.66
CA LEU A 91 -0.64 7.30 -24.84
C LEU A 91 -1.71 6.97 -25.88
N ARG A 92 -1.39 7.18 -27.16
CA ARG A 92 -2.27 6.79 -28.28
C ARG A 92 -2.55 5.29 -28.23
N GLY A 93 -3.81 4.92 -28.38
CA GLY A 93 -4.24 3.51 -28.41
C GLY A 93 -4.31 2.83 -27.05
N CYS A 94 -4.04 3.53 -25.95
CA CYS A 94 -4.21 2.99 -24.60
C CYS A 94 -5.55 3.41 -23.99
N SER A 95 -6.30 2.44 -23.45
CA SER A 95 -7.56 2.67 -22.75
C SER A 95 -7.32 3.05 -21.28
N GLY A 96 -6.69 4.20 -21.06
CA GLY A 96 -6.30 4.63 -19.72
C GLY A 96 -5.34 5.80 -19.70
N PHE A 97 -4.81 6.12 -18.53
CA PHE A 97 -3.78 7.12 -18.36
C PHE A 97 -2.85 6.77 -17.20
N TYR A 98 -1.63 7.24 -17.24
CA TYR A 98 -0.66 7.11 -16.16
C TYR A 98 -0.68 8.35 -15.29
N THR A 99 -0.42 8.20 -14.00
CA THR A 99 -0.18 9.32 -13.11
C THR A 99 0.98 9.04 -12.18
N TYR A 100 1.77 10.08 -11.91
CA TYR A 100 2.91 10.06 -11.01
C TYR A 100 3.12 11.45 -10.43
N ALA A 101 3.90 11.57 -9.37
CA ALA A 101 4.25 12.86 -8.81
C ALA A 101 5.71 12.91 -8.37
N ILE A 102 6.29 14.11 -8.44
CA ILE A 102 7.64 14.41 -7.98
C ILE A 102 7.48 15.37 -6.80
N TYR A 103 7.96 14.96 -5.63
CA TYR A 103 7.99 15.79 -4.43
C TYR A 103 9.42 16.20 -4.15
N GLU A 104 9.65 17.48 -3.89
CA GLU A 104 10.95 18.05 -3.49
C GLU A 104 10.80 18.91 -2.24
N HIS A 105 11.52 18.55 -1.18
CA HIS A 105 11.80 19.38 -0.02
C HIS A 105 13.19 19.99 -0.18
N ARG A 106 13.29 21.33 -0.12
CA ARG A 106 14.57 22.02 -0.32
C ARG A 106 15.35 22.18 0.97
N GLU A 107 16.66 22.38 0.81
CA GLU A 107 17.54 22.63 1.94
C GLU A 107 17.11 23.89 2.70
N GLY A 108 17.09 23.81 4.03
CA GLY A 108 16.68 24.89 4.93
C GLY A 108 15.18 25.12 5.04
N TRP A 109 14.33 24.30 4.39
CA TRP A 109 12.88 24.41 4.51
C TRP A 109 12.34 23.82 5.83
N PRO A 110 11.13 24.21 6.27
CA PRO A 110 10.59 23.80 7.56
C PRO A 110 10.40 22.29 7.71
N ASP A 111 10.66 21.81 8.92
CA ASP A 111 10.39 20.43 9.32
C ASP A 111 8.91 20.05 9.14
N PHE A 112 8.67 18.81 8.72
CA PHE A 112 7.33 18.24 8.64
C PHE A 112 7.36 16.70 8.69
N ASP A 113 6.22 16.10 8.99
CA ASP A 113 5.98 14.66 8.95
C ASP A 113 4.99 14.34 7.83
N LEU A 114 5.27 13.30 7.03
CA LEU A 114 4.42 12.90 5.90
C LEU A 114 3.75 11.56 6.20
N ALA A 115 2.55 11.58 6.77
CA ALA A 115 1.84 10.38 7.22
C ALA A 115 1.12 9.63 6.09
N GLU A 116 0.77 10.32 5.00
CA GLU A 116 0.09 9.71 3.86
C GLU A 116 0.40 10.48 2.55
N THR A 117 0.53 9.75 1.44
CA THR A 117 0.39 10.32 0.09
C THR A 117 -0.28 9.32 -0.83
N ARG A 118 -1.32 9.74 -1.54
CA ARG A 118 -2.11 8.86 -2.40
C ARG A 118 -2.81 9.57 -3.55
N VAL A 119 -3.35 8.76 -4.46
CA VAL A 119 -4.43 9.16 -5.37
C VAL A 119 -5.71 8.48 -4.93
N ALA A 120 -6.83 9.21 -4.92
CA ALA A 120 -8.15 8.66 -4.67
C ALA A 120 -9.08 8.97 -5.85
N PHE A 121 -9.83 7.98 -6.32
CA PHE A 121 -10.93 8.14 -7.28
C PHE A 121 -12.25 7.75 -6.64
N LYS A 122 -13.19 8.69 -6.56
CA LYS A 122 -14.52 8.47 -5.96
C LYS A 122 -15.56 8.31 -7.06
N LEU A 123 -15.98 7.08 -7.34
CA LEU A 123 -16.81 6.76 -8.51
C LEU A 123 -18.32 6.96 -8.25
N ARG A 124 -18.77 7.05 -6.97
CA ARG A 124 -20.17 7.35 -6.60
C ARG A 124 -20.29 7.94 -5.18
N LYS A 125 -21.50 8.37 -4.79
CA LYS A 125 -21.83 8.86 -3.43
C LYS A 125 -22.32 7.73 -2.51
N ASP A 126 -22.06 7.85 -1.20
CA ASP A 126 -22.35 6.85 -0.16
C ASP A 126 -23.84 6.73 0.22
N LYS A 127 -24.24 5.54 0.70
CA LYS A 127 -25.61 5.19 1.15
C LYS A 127 -25.65 4.29 2.41
N SER A 128 -24.73 4.49 3.35
CA SER A 128 -24.55 3.58 4.51
C SER A 128 -24.65 4.30 5.87
N GLN A 129 -24.85 3.52 6.95
CA GLN A 129 -24.84 3.99 8.34
C GLN A 129 -23.50 3.64 9.00
N LYS A 130 -22.87 4.61 9.67
CA LYS A 130 -21.63 4.41 10.44
C LYS A 130 -21.84 3.58 11.69
N LEU A 131 -20.88 2.73 12.00
CA LEU A 131 -20.77 1.98 13.26
C LEU A 131 -19.93 2.76 14.29
N VAL A 132 -19.56 2.09 15.38
CA VAL A 132 -18.77 2.67 16.48
C VAL A 132 -17.41 3.19 15.96
N TYR A 133 -16.77 2.45 15.06
CA TYR A 133 -15.62 2.94 14.30
C TYR A 133 -16.12 3.61 13.01
N PRO A 134 -15.72 4.87 12.72
CA PRO A 134 -16.25 5.64 11.60
C PRO A 134 -15.90 5.06 10.22
N GLU A 135 -14.90 4.17 10.16
CA GLU A 135 -14.48 3.40 8.99
C GLU A 135 -15.37 2.22 8.66
N ALA A 136 -16.08 1.68 9.66
CA ALA A 136 -16.97 0.54 9.52
C ALA A 136 -18.42 1.01 9.36
N VAL A 137 -19.14 0.38 8.45
CA VAL A 137 -20.54 0.69 8.14
C VAL A 137 -21.38 -0.56 8.07
N LEU A 138 -22.60 -0.49 8.59
CA LEU A 138 -23.61 -1.53 8.40
C LEU A 138 -24.43 -1.22 7.14
N LEU A 139 -24.52 -2.19 6.24
CA LEU A 139 -25.25 -2.03 4.99
C LEU A 139 -26.76 -2.19 5.20
N THR A 140 -27.46 -1.10 5.51
CA THR A 140 -28.91 -1.11 5.80
C THR A 140 -29.78 -1.04 4.55
N ASN A 141 -29.33 -0.34 3.50
CA ASN A 141 -30.05 -0.20 2.23
C ASN A 141 -29.11 -0.19 0.99
N PRO A 142 -28.31 -1.27 0.78
CA PRO A 142 -27.40 -1.35 -0.35
C PRO A 142 -28.14 -1.49 -1.70
N VAL A 143 -27.52 -1.01 -2.78
CA VAL A 143 -28.03 -1.20 -4.16
C VAL A 143 -28.10 -2.68 -4.51
N ASN A 144 -27.13 -3.48 -4.06
CA ASN A 144 -27.20 -4.93 -4.10
C ASN A 144 -27.91 -5.43 -2.82
N PRO A 145 -29.15 -5.94 -2.89
CA PRO A 145 -29.88 -6.36 -1.69
C PRO A 145 -29.25 -7.58 -0.99
N ASN A 146 -28.41 -8.36 -1.68
CA ASN A 146 -27.82 -9.59 -1.13
C ASN A 146 -26.81 -9.31 -0.01
N ILE A 147 -26.19 -8.13 0.00
CA ILE A 147 -25.20 -7.70 1.01
C ILE A 147 -25.85 -6.88 2.14
N LYS A 148 -27.18 -6.82 2.19
CA LYS A 148 -27.89 -6.14 3.29
C LYS A 148 -27.62 -6.87 4.60
N GLY A 149 -27.28 -6.10 5.64
CA GLY A 149 -26.93 -6.60 6.96
C GLY A 149 -25.46 -6.99 7.12
N GLU A 150 -24.66 -6.97 6.05
CA GLU A 150 -23.22 -7.19 6.16
C GLU A 150 -22.51 -5.92 6.67
N VAL A 151 -21.40 -6.12 7.39
CA VAL A 151 -20.50 -5.03 7.79
C VAL A 151 -19.44 -4.84 6.73
N ASN A 152 -19.28 -3.60 6.30
CA ASN A 152 -18.21 -3.19 5.42
C ASN A 152 -17.26 -2.24 6.14
N ASP A 153 -15.96 -2.46 5.98
CA ASP A 153 -14.92 -1.61 6.53
C ASP A 153 -13.88 -1.34 5.42
N LYS A 154 -13.37 -0.11 5.32
CA LYS A 154 -12.29 0.20 4.38
C LYS A 154 -11.08 -0.72 4.53
N TYR A 155 -10.77 -1.14 5.75
CA TYR A 155 -9.63 -2.00 6.05
C TYR A 155 -9.82 -3.47 5.59
N GLN A 156 -11.03 -3.86 5.21
CA GLN A 156 -11.28 -5.13 4.52
C GLN A 156 -10.68 -5.13 3.10
N TYR A 157 -10.47 -3.95 2.51
CA TYR A 157 -9.83 -3.80 1.21
C TYR A 157 -8.33 -3.53 1.30
N SER A 158 -7.71 -3.84 2.44
CA SER A 158 -6.25 -3.81 2.56
C SER A 158 -5.63 -5.09 2.04
N SER A 159 -4.43 -4.96 1.48
CA SER A 159 -3.59 -6.09 1.10
C SER A 159 -2.14 -5.77 1.41
N GLU A 160 -1.29 -6.79 1.47
CA GLU A 160 0.15 -6.61 1.52
C GLU A 160 0.65 -6.03 0.19
N ASP A 161 1.61 -5.10 0.25
CA ASP A 161 2.12 -4.37 -0.92
C ASP A 161 2.64 -5.30 -2.01
N LYS A 162 3.27 -6.42 -1.65
CA LYS A 162 3.71 -7.44 -2.61
C LYS A 162 2.59 -7.98 -3.51
N ASP A 163 1.35 -7.96 -3.03
CA ASP A 163 0.17 -8.51 -3.73
C ASP A 163 -0.70 -7.41 -4.38
N ILE A 164 -0.48 -6.12 -4.05
CA ILE A 164 -1.23 -5.00 -4.65
C ILE A 164 -0.67 -4.70 -6.05
N LYS A 165 -1.16 -5.43 -7.05
CA LYS A 165 -0.85 -5.22 -8.48
C LYS A 165 -1.99 -4.59 -9.26
N VAL A 166 -3.21 -5.09 -9.07
CA VAL A 166 -4.41 -4.57 -9.74
C VAL A 166 -5.63 -4.68 -8.84
N HIS A 167 -6.40 -3.60 -8.78
CA HIS A 167 -7.66 -3.51 -8.03
C HIS A 167 -8.54 -2.42 -8.61
N GLY A 168 -9.83 -2.44 -8.27
CA GLY A 168 -10.75 -1.42 -8.77
C GLY A 168 -12.20 -1.79 -8.63
N TRP A 169 -13.03 -1.17 -9.47
CA TRP A 169 -14.48 -1.36 -9.49
C TRP A 169 -14.95 -1.64 -10.91
N MET A 170 -15.96 -2.50 -11.03
CA MET A 170 -16.71 -2.65 -12.26
C MET A 170 -18.17 -2.23 -12.04
N SER A 171 -18.76 -1.61 -13.06
CA SER A 171 -20.20 -1.37 -13.14
C SER A 171 -20.83 -2.41 -14.07
N PHE A 172 -22.08 -2.76 -13.81
CA PHE A 172 -22.86 -3.66 -14.68
C PHE A 172 -23.72 -2.90 -15.68
N ASP A 173 -23.95 -1.61 -15.43
CA ASP A 173 -24.71 -0.73 -16.29
C ASP A 173 -24.16 0.71 -16.24
N PRO A 174 -23.45 1.18 -17.30
CA PRO A 174 -22.94 0.35 -18.40
C PRO A 174 -21.87 -0.65 -17.89
N PRO A 175 -21.60 -1.74 -18.62
CA PRO A 175 -20.59 -2.75 -18.27
C PRO A 175 -19.16 -2.23 -18.49
N ILE A 176 -18.64 -1.50 -17.49
CA ILE A 176 -17.33 -0.84 -17.52
C ILE A 176 -16.48 -1.24 -16.31
N GLY A 177 -15.17 -1.33 -16.49
CA GLY A 177 -14.19 -1.49 -15.42
C GLY A 177 -13.34 -0.24 -15.24
N PHE A 178 -13.06 0.10 -13.98
CA PHE A 178 -12.10 1.12 -13.57
C PHE A 178 -11.07 0.45 -12.67
N TRP A 179 -9.85 0.32 -13.18
CA TRP A 179 -8.78 -0.44 -12.53
C TRP A 179 -7.58 0.44 -12.29
N GLN A 180 -6.96 0.26 -11.13
CA GLN A 180 -5.66 0.81 -10.85
C GLN A 180 -4.63 -0.31 -10.91
N ILE A 181 -3.59 -0.09 -11.70
CA ILE A 181 -2.50 -1.02 -11.94
C ILE A 181 -1.20 -0.40 -11.41
N THR A 182 -0.51 -1.15 -10.54
CA THR A 182 0.76 -0.76 -9.94
C THR A 182 1.84 -1.73 -10.42
N PRO A 183 2.61 -1.38 -11.46
CA PRO A 183 3.57 -2.29 -12.09
C PRO A 183 4.85 -2.48 -11.27
N SER A 184 5.15 -1.55 -10.37
CA SER A 184 6.36 -1.53 -9.55
C SER A 184 6.05 -0.97 -8.18
N ASP A 185 6.73 -1.50 -7.18
CA ASP A 185 6.64 -1.05 -5.79
C ASP A 185 7.78 -0.10 -5.40
N GLU A 186 8.62 0.35 -6.33
CA GLU A 186 9.91 1.01 -6.00
C GLU A 186 9.79 2.22 -5.06
N PHE A 187 8.65 2.90 -5.17
CA PHE A 187 8.33 4.11 -4.42
C PHE A 187 7.68 3.83 -3.06
N ARG A 188 7.20 2.61 -2.81
CA ARG A 188 6.61 2.21 -1.52
C ARG A 188 7.71 2.01 -0.47
N GLY A 189 7.31 2.06 0.79
CA GLY A 189 8.18 1.81 1.94
C GLY A 189 7.59 0.73 2.84
N GLY A 190 8.34 0.30 3.85
CA GLY A 190 7.86 -0.67 4.83
C GLY A 190 8.04 -2.15 4.43
N GLY A 191 8.70 -2.42 3.30
CA GLY A 191 8.98 -3.77 2.83
C GLY A 191 7.76 -4.51 2.27
N PRO A 192 7.92 -5.78 1.85
CA PRO A 192 6.93 -6.50 1.05
C PRO A 192 5.59 -6.77 1.74
N ILE A 193 5.58 -6.84 3.08
CA ILE A 193 4.41 -7.21 3.90
C ILE A 193 3.69 -6.00 4.49
N LYS A 194 4.14 -4.77 4.18
CA LYS A 194 3.42 -3.57 4.55
C LYS A 194 2.01 -3.64 3.95
N GLN A 195 1.00 -3.40 4.79
CA GLN A 195 -0.39 -3.40 4.33
C GLN A 195 -0.85 -2.00 3.98
N ASP A 196 -1.51 -1.89 2.83
CA ASP A 196 -2.09 -0.64 2.35
C ASP A 196 -3.49 -0.86 1.79
N LEU A 197 -4.28 0.23 1.82
CA LEU A 197 -5.64 0.24 1.31
C LEU A 197 -5.63 0.14 -0.23
N THR A 198 -6.59 -0.57 -0.80
CA THR A 198 -6.77 -0.66 -2.27
C THR A 198 -8.03 0.05 -2.73
N SER A 199 -9.18 -0.34 -2.19
CA SER A 199 -10.51 0.17 -2.56
C SER A 199 -11.36 0.45 -1.32
N HIS A 200 -12.53 1.07 -1.48
CA HIS A 200 -13.52 1.24 -0.40
C HIS A 200 -14.94 1.10 -0.94
N VAL A 201 -15.88 0.63 -0.11
CA VAL A 201 -17.30 0.89 -0.38
C VAL A 201 -17.56 2.39 -0.50
N GLY A 202 -18.43 2.77 -1.43
CA GLY A 202 -18.53 4.16 -1.90
C GLY A 202 -17.91 4.35 -3.29
N PRO A 203 -17.98 3.30 -4.12
CA PRO A 203 -16.86 2.79 -4.95
C PRO A 203 -15.68 3.75 -5.08
N ILE A 204 -14.72 3.64 -4.16
CA ILE A 204 -13.48 4.42 -4.17
C ILE A 204 -12.32 3.50 -4.56
N THR A 205 -11.44 3.96 -5.44
CA THR A 205 -10.16 3.28 -5.78
C THR A 205 -9.01 4.14 -5.29
N LEU A 206 -8.02 3.55 -4.61
CA LEU A 206 -6.85 4.24 -4.05
C LEU A 206 -5.52 3.75 -4.60
N ALA A 207 -4.64 4.69 -4.93
CA ALA A 207 -3.21 4.47 -5.14
C ALA A 207 -2.44 4.94 -3.93
N MET A 208 -2.18 4.03 -3.01
CA MET A 208 -1.37 4.27 -1.83
C MET A 208 0.12 4.23 -2.22
N PHE A 209 0.79 5.37 -2.06
CA PHE A 209 2.24 5.46 -2.24
C PHE A 209 2.98 5.42 -0.91
N LEU A 210 2.35 5.97 0.14
CA LEU A 210 2.83 5.98 1.52
C LEU A 210 1.64 6.07 2.46
N SER A 211 1.67 5.33 3.57
CA SER A 211 0.73 5.52 4.67
C SER A 211 1.27 5.04 6.01
N ALA A 212 0.82 5.67 7.09
CA ALA A 212 1.02 5.21 8.47
C ALA A 212 0.13 4.00 8.84
N HIS A 213 -0.73 3.52 7.93
CA HIS A 213 -1.66 2.43 8.23
C HIS A 213 -0.92 1.16 8.64
N TYR A 214 -1.42 0.48 9.67
CA TYR A 214 -0.89 -0.78 10.23
C TYR A 214 0.49 -0.71 10.91
N SER A 215 1.16 0.44 10.91
CA SER A 215 2.50 0.56 11.51
C SER A 215 2.68 1.81 12.38
N GLY A 216 1.81 2.81 12.27
CA GLY A 216 1.79 3.98 13.15
C GLY A 216 2.91 4.99 12.86
N GLU A 217 3.20 5.84 13.85
CA GLU A 217 4.15 6.97 13.75
C GLU A 217 5.61 6.57 13.47
N ASP A 218 5.97 5.30 13.76
CA ASP A 218 7.35 4.82 13.61
C ASP A 218 7.80 4.72 12.15
N ILE A 219 6.86 4.65 11.22
CA ILE A 219 7.14 4.56 9.77
C ILE A 219 6.94 5.87 9.03
N VAL A 220 6.42 6.90 9.69
CA VAL A 220 6.16 8.21 9.08
C VAL A 220 7.50 8.90 8.78
N PRO A 221 7.80 9.24 7.51
CA PRO A 221 8.99 10.04 7.20
C PRO A 221 8.97 11.38 7.91
N LYS A 222 10.05 11.61 8.65
CA LYS A 222 10.29 12.84 9.39
C LYS A 222 11.35 13.65 8.67
N PHE A 223 10.97 14.77 8.08
CA PHE A 223 11.88 15.71 7.42
C PHE A 223 12.33 16.73 8.44
N ARG A 224 13.63 16.80 8.70
CA ARG A 224 14.19 17.55 9.83
C ARG A 224 15.41 18.37 9.44
N ASN A 225 15.63 19.44 10.21
CA ASN A 225 16.81 20.29 10.14
C ASN A 225 17.07 20.83 8.73
N GLY A 226 16.01 21.06 7.95
CA GLY A 226 16.12 21.52 6.58
C GLY A 226 16.85 20.55 5.64
N GLU A 227 16.76 19.23 5.85
CA GLU A 227 17.38 18.25 4.95
C GLU A 227 16.82 18.35 3.51
N TYR A 228 17.66 18.20 2.49
CA TYR A 228 17.16 18.06 1.12
C TYR A 228 16.55 16.68 0.91
N TRP A 229 15.40 16.62 0.24
CA TRP A 229 14.79 15.35 -0.17
C TRP A 229 14.02 15.50 -1.46
N LYS A 230 14.14 14.51 -2.35
CA LYS A 230 13.37 14.45 -3.59
C LYS A 230 13.01 13.01 -3.92
N LYS A 231 11.75 12.76 -4.26
CA LYS A 231 11.25 11.42 -4.61
C LYS A 231 10.18 11.47 -5.68
N VAL A 232 10.20 10.45 -6.53
CA VAL A 232 9.16 10.17 -7.53
C VAL A 232 8.25 9.05 -7.04
N PHE A 233 6.94 9.30 -7.06
CA PHE A 233 5.89 8.34 -6.72
C PHE A 233 5.14 7.91 -7.98
N GLY A 234 5.09 6.61 -8.27
CA GLY A 234 4.57 6.07 -9.53
C GLY A 234 5.63 5.98 -10.64
N PRO A 235 5.23 5.91 -11.92
CA PRO A 235 3.85 5.93 -12.41
C PRO A 235 2.99 4.72 -12.06
N VAL A 236 1.74 4.98 -11.72
CA VAL A 236 0.65 3.99 -11.69
C VAL A 236 -0.23 4.18 -12.93
N PHE A 237 -0.89 3.12 -13.38
CA PHE A 237 -1.75 3.14 -14.56
C PHE A 237 -3.21 2.99 -14.19
N ILE A 238 -4.05 3.93 -14.62
CA ILE A 238 -5.50 3.86 -14.49
C ILE A 238 -6.05 3.29 -15.79
N TYR A 239 -6.52 2.05 -15.72
CA TYR A 239 -7.02 1.29 -16.85
C TYR A 239 -8.54 1.26 -16.88
N LEU A 240 -9.09 1.45 -18.08
CA LEU A 240 -10.52 1.47 -18.35
C LEU A 240 -10.84 0.44 -19.43
N ASN A 241 -11.79 -0.45 -19.17
CA ASN A 241 -12.29 -1.38 -20.17
C ASN A 241 -13.81 -1.47 -20.16
N SER A 242 -14.38 -1.99 -21.24
CA SER A 242 -15.82 -2.15 -21.41
C SER A 242 -16.13 -3.36 -22.27
N THR A 243 -17.28 -3.99 -22.07
CA THR A 243 -17.78 -5.08 -22.93
C THR A 243 -19.13 -4.72 -23.53
N VAL A 244 -19.38 -5.10 -24.78
CA VAL A 244 -20.64 -4.80 -25.49
C VAL A 244 -21.78 -5.72 -25.08
N ASP A 245 -21.46 -6.96 -24.72
CA ASP A 245 -22.47 -8.01 -24.59
C ASP A 245 -22.98 -8.17 -23.16
N GLY A 246 -22.28 -7.63 -22.15
CA GLY A 246 -22.68 -7.58 -20.73
C GLY A 246 -22.96 -8.93 -20.06
N THR A 247 -22.85 -10.04 -20.80
CA THR A 247 -23.23 -11.41 -20.42
C THR A 247 -22.15 -12.08 -19.58
N ASP A 248 -20.87 -11.92 -19.95
CA ASP A 248 -19.74 -12.38 -19.15
C ASP A 248 -18.94 -11.20 -18.59
N ARG A 249 -19.19 -10.91 -17.31
CA ARG A 249 -18.57 -9.81 -16.57
C ARG A 249 -17.17 -10.16 -16.08
N GLY A 250 -16.85 -11.45 -15.99
CA GLY A 250 -15.51 -11.93 -15.63
C GLY A 250 -14.45 -11.43 -16.60
N LEU A 251 -14.84 -11.23 -17.86
CA LEU A 251 -13.97 -10.71 -18.92
C LEU A 251 -13.37 -9.34 -18.59
N LEU A 252 -14.09 -8.44 -17.90
CA LEU A 252 -13.53 -7.14 -17.51
C LEU A 252 -12.36 -7.30 -16.51
N TRP A 253 -12.47 -8.28 -15.61
CA TRP A 253 -11.42 -8.58 -14.64
C TRP A 253 -10.27 -9.35 -15.27
N ASP A 254 -10.56 -10.33 -16.13
CA ASP A 254 -9.55 -11.11 -16.83
C ASP A 254 -8.68 -10.23 -17.74
N ASP A 255 -9.31 -9.31 -18.46
CA ASP A 255 -8.63 -8.30 -19.28
C ASP A 255 -7.78 -7.34 -18.43
N ALA A 256 -8.26 -6.90 -17.26
CA ALA A 256 -7.47 -6.08 -16.34
C ALA A 256 -6.23 -6.82 -15.81
N LYS A 257 -6.33 -8.13 -15.52
CA LYS A 257 -5.18 -8.97 -15.15
C LYS A 257 -4.19 -9.11 -16.30
N LEU A 258 -4.65 -9.32 -17.53
CA LEU A 258 -3.78 -9.36 -18.70
C LEU A 258 -3.06 -8.02 -18.91
N GLN A 259 -3.79 -6.92 -18.80
CA GLN A 259 -3.20 -5.58 -18.87
C GLN A 259 -2.14 -5.37 -17.77
N THR A 260 -2.36 -5.92 -16.58
CA THR A 260 -1.37 -5.87 -15.48
C THR A 260 -0.06 -6.53 -15.85
N LEU A 261 -0.10 -7.71 -16.49
CA LEU A 261 1.11 -8.39 -16.97
C LEU A 261 1.86 -7.52 -17.98
N THR A 262 1.15 -6.95 -18.97
CA THR A 262 1.74 -6.02 -19.94
C THR A 262 2.41 -4.82 -19.25
N GLN A 263 1.78 -4.25 -18.23
CA GLN A 263 2.36 -3.11 -17.49
C GLN A 263 3.60 -3.49 -16.69
N VAL A 264 3.61 -4.67 -16.07
CA VAL A 264 4.78 -5.21 -15.35
C VAL A 264 5.94 -5.47 -16.30
N GLU A 265 5.69 -6.10 -17.46
CA GLU A 265 6.74 -6.37 -18.48
C GLU A 265 7.29 -5.08 -19.11
N SER A 266 6.43 -4.08 -19.27
CA SER A 266 6.80 -2.76 -19.82
C SER A 266 7.60 -1.91 -18.83
N TRP A 267 7.58 -2.24 -17.54
CA TRP A 267 8.31 -1.49 -16.52
C TRP A 267 9.83 -1.74 -16.59
N PRO A 268 10.69 -0.72 -16.39
CA PRO A 268 10.40 0.71 -16.27
C PRO A 268 10.04 1.33 -17.61
N TYR A 269 9.08 2.25 -17.59
CA TYR A 269 8.59 2.91 -18.78
C TYR A 269 9.65 3.81 -19.45
N GLY A 270 9.70 3.83 -20.78
CA GLY A 270 10.58 4.73 -21.54
C GLY A 270 9.99 6.11 -21.84
N PHE A 271 8.67 6.25 -21.68
CA PHE A 271 7.90 7.42 -22.12
C PHE A 271 7.84 8.61 -21.15
N PRO A 272 7.97 8.49 -19.80
CA PRO A 272 7.98 9.66 -18.94
C PRO A 272 9.16 10.59 -19.29
N VAL A 273 8.89 11.89 -19.50
CA VAL A 273 9.94 12.83 -19.93
C VAL A 273 10.73 13.45 -18.78
N SER A 274 10.33 13.21 -17.52
CA SER A 274 11.07 13.72 -16.36
C SER A 274 12.48 13.13 -16.25
N GLU A 275 13.48 13.98 -16.04
CA GLU A 275 14.85 13.54 -15.69
C GLU A 275 14.92 12.88 -14.30
N ASP A 276 13.97 13.19 -13.41
CA ASP A 276 13.87 12.55 -12.10
C ASP A 276 13.40 11.08 -12.19
N PHE A 277 12.84 10.68 -13.33
CA PHE A 277 12.44 9.31 -13.59
C PHE A 277 13.56 8.57 -14.33
N GLN A 278 14.26 7.68 -13.63
CA GLN A 278 15.30 6.86 -14.26
C GLN A 278 14.69 5.84 -15.22
N LYS A 279 15.18 5.84 -16.46
CA LYS A 279 14.81 4.89 -17.51
C LYS A 279 15.52 3.55 -17.31
N ARG A 280 15.11 2.54 -18.08
CA ARG A 280 15.58 1.14 -17.95
C ARG A 280 17.11 1.02 -18.06
N ASP A 281 17.72 1.73 -18.99
CA ASP A 281 19.17 1.76 -19.24
C ASP A 281 19.96 2.50 -18.15
N GLN A 282 19.29 3.32 -17.35
CA GLN A 282 19.89 4.09 -16.24
C GLN A 282 19.90 3.32 -14.91
N ARG A 283 19.45 2.07 -14.91
CA ARG A 283 19.23 1.25 -13.71
C ARG A 283 20.18 0.05 -13.69
N GLY A 284 20.31 -0.58 -12.53
CA GLY A 284 21.13 -1.77 -12.34
C GLY A 284 20.33 -3.00 -11.89
N SER A 285 21.05 -4.08 -11.60
CA SER A 285 20.52 -5.31 -11.03
C SER A 285 21.47 -5.94 -10.03
N VAL A 286 20.89 -6.72 -9.12
CA VAL A 286 21.61 -7.51 -8.12
C VAL A 286 21.11 -8.94 -8.12
N THR A 287 22.03 -9.90 -8.11
CA THR A 287 21.76 -11.33 -7.99
C THR A 287 22.57 -11.94 -6.86
N GLY A 288 22.08 -13.05 -6.32
CA GLY A 288 22.77 -13.82 -5.31
C GLY A 288 21.96 -15.04 -4.89
N ARG A 289 22.47 -15.77 -3.89
CA ARG A 289 21.77 -16.89 -3.26
C ARG A 289 21.80 -16.72 -1.75
N LEU A 290 20.63 -16.76 -1.11
CA LEU A 290 20.52 -16.71 0.33
C LEU A 290 20.50 -18.13 0.91
N LEU A 291 21.35 -18.35 1.91
CA LEU A 291 21.46 -19.57 2.69
C LEU A 291 21.23 -19.23 4.17
N VAL A 292 20.82 -20.22 4.95
CA VAL A 292 20.63 -20.09 6.40
C VAL A 292 21.57 -21.04 7.12
N ARG A 293 22.32 -20.52 8.08
CA ARG A 293 23.18 -21.29 8.98
C ARG A 293 22.70 -21.10 10.41
N ASP A 294 21.83 -22.01 10.84
CA ASP A 294 21.38 -22.08 12.23
C ASP A 294 22.38 -22.92 13.05
N LYS A 295 22.99 -22.32 14.08
CA LYS A 295 24.01 -22.98 14.92
C LYS A 295 23.47 -24.14 15.76
N PHE A 296 22.16 -24.31 15.86
CA PHE A 296 21.49 -25.39 16.60
C PHE A 296 20.86 -26.44 15.68
N ILE A 297 20.96 -26.29 14.36
CA ILE A 297 20.58 -27.29 13.37
C ILE A 297 21.88 -27.79 12.72
N ASP A 298 22.12 -29.09 12.72
CA ASP A 298 23.46 -29.64 12.50
C ASP A 298 24.06 -29.33 11.10
N GLY A 299 25.16 -28.58 11.11
CA GLY A 299 26.34 -28.72 10.23
C GLY A 299 26.30 -28.23 8.77
N LYS A 300 25.14 -27.87 8.20
CA LYS A 300 25.06 -27.45 6.79
C LYS A 300 24.23 -26.20 6.59
N ASP A 301 24.63 -25.44 5.56
CA ASP A 301 23.84 -24.33 5.08
C ASP A 301 22.53 -24.85 4.48
N ILE A 302 21.43 -24.36 5.01
CA ILE A 302 20.07 -24.64 4.58
C ILE A 302 19.74 -23.64 3.48
N ILE A 303 19.04 -24.08 2.44
CA ILE A 303 18.60 -23.20 1.36
C ILE A 303 17.58 -22.20 1.92
N GLY A 304 17.79 -20.90 1.66
CA GLY A 304 16.85 -19.83 1.99
C GLY A 304 15.65 -19.80 1.05
N ASN A 305 14.94 -20.93 0.93
CA ASN A 305 13.76 -21.08 0.07
C ASN A 305 12.73 -20.02 0.42
N ALA A 306 12.15 -19.39 -0.61
CA ALA A 306 11.06 -18.44 -0.45
C ALA A 306 11.40 -17.21 0.43
N ALA A 307 12.69 -16.96 0.68
CA ALA A 307 13.15 -15.79 1.43
C ALA A 307 12.72 -14.51 0.72
N PHE A 308 12.31 -13.52 1.51
CA PHE A 308 12.13 -12.17 0.99
C PHE A 308 13.46 -11.45 1.06
N VAL A 309 13.93 -10.97 -0.08
CA VAL A 309 15.21 -10.26 -0.21
C VAL A 309 14.94 -8.90 -0.84
N GLY A 310 15.53 -7.83 -0.29
CA GLY A 310 15.37 -6.51 -0.87
C GLY A 310 16.52 -5.56 -0.63
N LEU A 311 16.53 -4.49 -1.43
CA LEU A 311 17.43 -3.35 -1.35
C LEU A 311 16.63 -2.17 -0.80
N ALA A 312 17.18 -1.51 0.21
CA ALA A 312 16.64 -0.27 0.78
C ALA A 312 17.81 0.62 1.19
N LEU A 313 17.53 1.88 1.58
CA LEU A 313 18.57 2.77 2.09
C LEU A 313 19.35 2.10 3.24
N PRO A 314 20.66 2.38 3.36
CA PRO A 314 21.46 1.85 4.46
C PRO A 314 20.89 2.19 5.83
N GLY A 315 20.97 1.24 6.74
CA GLY A 315 20.40 1.38 8.09
C GLY A 315 20.62 0.14 8.93
N GLU A 316 19.95 0.09 10.09
CA GLU A 316 20.04 -1.01 11.04
C GLU A 316 19.39 -2.31 10.51
N VAL A 317 19.72 -3.44 11.12
CA VAL A 317 19.05 -4.72 10.82
C VAL A 317 17.53 -4.56 10.91
N GLY A 318 16.80 -5.00 9.87
CA GLY A 318 15.34 -4.87 9.77
C GLY A 318 14.82 -3.47 9.42
N SER A 319 15.68 -2.47 9.20
CA SER A 319 15.25 -1.07 8.97
C SER A 319 14.40 -0.88 7.71
N TRP A 320 14.54 -1.71 6.68
CA TRP A 320 13.71 -1.65 5.47
C TRP A 320 12.19 -1.75 5.74
N GLN A 321 11.79 -2.35 6.87
CA GLN A 321 10.38 -2.43 7.29
C GLN A 321 9.84 -1.11 7.87
N ARG A 322 10.71 -0.12 8.11
CA ARG A 322 10.35 1.20 8.65
C ARG A 322 10.87 2.36 7.80
N GLU A 323 11.64 2.06 6.75
CA GLU A 323 12.18 3.06 5.84
C GLU A 323 11.10 3.47 4.83
N PHE A 324 10.83 4.78 4.71
CA PHE A 324 9.88 5.34 3.74
C PHE A 324 10.39 6.55 2.93
N LYS A 325 11.57 7.11 3.27
CA LYS A 325 12.19 8.24 2.56
C LYS A 325 12.83 7.80 1.25
N GLY A 326 13.43 6.62 1.22
CA GLY A 326 14.17 6.08 0.08
C GLY A 326 13.32 5.33 -0.92
N TYR A 327 14.00 4.66 -1.86
CA TYR A 327 13.41 3.66 -2.73
C TYR A 327 13.69 2.28 -2.16
N GLN A 328 12.78 1.35 -2.39
CA GLN A 328 12.95 -0.03 -1.99
C GLN A 328 12.72 -0.96 -3.18
N PHE A 329 13.41 -2.10 -3.23
CA PHE A 329 13.26 -3.10 -4.30
C PHE A 329 13.31 -4.48 -3.69
N TRP A 330 12.32 -5.33 -3.93
CA TRP A 330 12.25 -6.65 -3.30
C TRP A 330 11.82 -7.74 -4.26
N THR A 331 12.22 -8.95 -3.91
CA THR A 331 11.87 -10.18 -4.62
C THR A 331 11.77 -11.33 -3.63
N ARG A 332 11.19 -12.43 -4.09
CA ARG A 332 11.17 -13.69 -3.36
C ARG A 332 12.19 -14.63 -3.99
N ALA A 333 13.07 -15.20 -3.17
CA ALA A 333 14.03 -16.20 -3.61
C ALA A 333 13.31 -17.48 -4.07
N ASP A 334 13.89 -18.17 -5.04
CA ASP A 334 13.36 -19.44 -5.55
C ASP A 334 13.59 -20.61 -4.58
N ASP A 335 13.26 -21.82 -5.02
CA ASP A 335 13.44 -23.06 -4.26
C ASP A 335 14.91 -23.45 -3.99
N LYS A 336 15.86 -22.74 -4.62
CA LYS A 336 17.31 -22.85 -4.43
C LYS A 336 17.87 -21.67 -3.64
N GLY A 337 17.02 -20.76 -3.15
CA GLY A 337 17.41 -19.54 -2.44
C GLY A 337 18.02 -18.49 -3.36
N ILE A 338 17.96 -18.67 -4.69
CA ILE A 338 18.50 -17.73 -5.67
C ILE A 338 17.51 -16.57 -5.80
N PHE A 339 18.02 -15.35 -5.77
CA PHE A 339 17.24 -14.15 -5.97
C PHE A 339 17.84 -13.27 -7.08
N THR A 340 16.97 -12.50 -7.71
CA THR A 340 17.35 -11.50 -8.71
C THR A 340 16.45 -10.29 -8.53
N ILE A 341 17.06 -9.12 -8.31
CA ILE A 341 16.38 -7.82 -8.21
C ILE A 341 16.85 -6.99 -9.40
N THR A 342 15.96 -6.70 -10.33
CA THR A 342 16.24 -5.93 -11.55
C THR A 342 15.68 -4.52 -11.48
N ASN A 343 16.14 -3.66 -12.39
CA ASN A 343 15.62 -2.30 -12.58
C ASN A 343 15.79 -1.41 -11.33
N VAL A 344 16.84 -1.66 -10.56
CA VAL A 344 17.16 -0.92 -9.34
C VAL A 344 17.68 0.46 -9.72
N ARG A 345 17.13 1.52 -9.11
CA ARG A 345 17.62 2.88 -9.30
C ARG A 345 19.07 3.01 -8.84
N THR A 346 19.81 3.93 -9.45
CA THR A 346 21.16 4.22 -8.96
C THR A 346 21.10 4.77 -7.53
N GLY A 347 22.04 4.37 -6.70
CA GLY A 347 22.11 4.80 -5.31
C GLY A 347 22.86 3.79 -4.45
N ASP A 348 22.99 4.13 -3.18
CA ASP A 348 23.61 3.26 -2.18
C ASP A 348 22.52 2.54 -1.39
N TYR A 349 22.67 1.23 -1.24
CA TYR A 349 21.69 0.34 -0.60
C TYR A 349 22.37 -0.64 0.34
N ASN A 350 21.66 -1.14 1.35
CA ASN A 350 21.98 -2.42 1.96
C ASN A 350 21.02 -3.49 1.45
N ILE A 351 21.47 -4.75 1.46
CA ILE A 351 20.56 -5.90 1.31
C ILE A 351 19.97 -6.24 2.66
N TYR A 352 18.67 -6.42 2.67
CA TYR A 352 17.88 -6.93 3.77
C TYR A 352 17.21 -8.23 3.34
N ALA A 353 17.01 -9.15 4.28
CA ALA A 353 16.20 -10.32 4.02
C ALA A 353 15.57 -10.90 5.28
N TRP A 354 14.62 -11.79 5.10
CA TRP A 354 14.18 -12.75 6.11
C TRP A 354 13.73 -14.02 5.42
N VAL A 355 13.80 -15.13 6.15
CA VAL A 355 13.50 -16.46 5.62
C VAL A 355 12.32 -17.02 6.40
N PRO A 356 11.18 -17.34 5.76
CA PRO A 356 10.07 -18.00 6.44
C PRO A 356 10.55 -19.25 7.18
N GLY A 357 10.15 -19.41 8.45
CA GLY A 357 10.59 -20.51 9.30
C GLY A 357 11.88 -20.23 10.10
N PHE A 358 12.47 -19.04 9.95
CA PHE A 358 13.57 -18.58 10.80
C PHE A 358 13.27 -17.21 11.41
N ILE A 359 13.48 -17.08 12.72
CA ILE A 359 13.36 -15.79 13.43
C ILE A 359 14.39 -14.79 12.93
N GLY A 360 14.10 -13.50 13.11
CA GLY A 360 15.04 -12.39 12.91
C GLY A 360 15.08 -11.80 11.50
N ASP A 361 15.98 -10.84 11.32
CA ASP A 361 16.21 -10.11 10.09
C ASP A 361 17.67 -10.26 9.66
N TYR A 362 17.90 -10.52 8.38
CA TYR A 362 19.20 -10.45 7.75
C TYR A 362 19.47 -9.04 7.23
N LYS A 363 20.73 -8.61 7.38
CA LYS A 363 21.31 -7.47 6.68
C LYS A 363 22.70 -7.86 6.19
N LEU A 364 23.05 -7.53 4.95
CA LEU A 364 24.43 -7.56 4.50
C LEU A 364 25.16 -6.31 5.00
N ASP A 365 26.20 -6.47 5.81
CA ASP A 365 27.03 -5.36 6.35
C ASP A 365 28.01 -4.77 5.32
N VAL A 366 27.55 -4.65 4.08
CA VAL A 366 28.24 -3.99 2.97
C VAL A 366 27.22 -3.14 2.24
N THR A 367 27.58 -1.89 1.98
CA THR A 367 26.80 -1.00 1.13
C THR A 367 27.03 -1.38 -0.33
N ILE A 368 25.93 -1.61 -1.06
CA ILE A 368 25.91 -1.91 -2.48
C ILE A 368 25.60 -0.62 -3.23
N THR A 369 26.56 -0.14 -4.00
CA THR A 369 26.39 1.02 -4.87
C THR A 369 25.91 0.55 -6.25
N ILE A 370 24.70 0.95 -6.62
CA ILE A 370 24.10 0.69 -7.92
C ILE A 370 24.44 1.86 -8.85
N THR A 371 25.05 1.54 -9.99
CA THR A 371 25.33 2.51 -11.05
C THR A 371 24.54 2.16 -12.31
N SER A 372 24.45 3.11 -13.24
CA SER A 372 23.78 2.90 -14.52
C SER A 372 24.31 1.63 -15.22
N GLY A 373 23.42 0.70 -15.58
CA GLY A 373 23.76 -0.56 -16.25
C GLY A 373 24.52 -1.58 -15.41
N SER A 374 24.75 -1.35 -14.11
CA SER A 374 25.52 -2.27 -13.26
C SER A 374 24.79 -3.60 -13.08
N GLN A 375 25.51 -4.72 -13.18
CA GLN A 375 25.01 -6.05 -12.85
C GLN A 375 25.91 -6.64 -11.76
N ILE A 376 25.39 -6.72 -10.54
CA ILE A 376 26.16 -7.14 -9.37
C ILE A 376 25.75 -8.57 -8.99
N ASN A 377 26.72 -9.48 -8.94
CA ASN A 377 26.53 -10.83 -8.42
C ASN A 377 27.22 -10.95 -7.06
N LEU A 378 26.44 -11.22 -6.02
CA LEU A 378 26.92 -11.33 -4.65
C LEU A 378 27.33 -12.75 -4.24
N GLY A 379 27.10 -13.73 -5.10
CA GLY A 379 27.33 -15.15 -4.78
C GLY A 379 26.44 -15.60 -3.61
N ASP A 380 27.02 -16.39 -2.72
CA ASP A 380 26.33 -16.93 -1.55
C ASP A 380 26.35 -15.95 -0.37
N LEU A 381 25.16 -15.65 0.13
CA LEU A 381 24.93 -14.87 1.33
C LEU A 381 24.43 -15.82 2.43
N VAL A 382 25.02 -15.75 3.62
CA VAL A 382 24.69 -16.64 4.74
C VAL A 382 24.00 -15.86 5.86
N TYR A 383 22.70 -16.10 6.04
CA TYR A 383 21.94 -15.63 7.19
C TYR A 383 22.20 -16.52 8.41
N LYS A 384 22.51 -15.90 9.55
CA LYS A 384 22.65 -16.59 10.84
C LYS A 384 21.53 -16.11 11.77
N PRO A 385 20.46 -16.92 11.96
CA PRO A 385 19.35 -16.54 12.83
C PRO A 385 19.83 -16.20 14.25
N PRO A 386 19.29 -15.15 14.89
CA PRO A 386 19.73 -14.66 16.20
C PRO A 386 19.19 -15.54 17.34
N ARG A 387 19.68 -16.77 17.42
CA ARG A 387 19.28 -17.73 18.45
C ARG A 387 20.25 -17.76 19.62
N ASP A 388 19.74 -17.84 20.84
CA ASP A 388 20.56 -18.01 22.05
C ASP A 388 20.68 -19.47 22.50
N GLY A 389 19.74 -20.33 22.08
CA GLY A 389 19.69 -21.74 22.46
C GLY A 389 18.95 -22.64 21.46
N PRO A 390 19.01 -23.97 21.65
CA PRO A 390 18.13 -24.91 20.96
C PRO A 390 16.66 -24.64 21.32
N THR A 391 15.73 -24.99 20.41
CA THR A 391 14.29 -24.73 20.58
C THR A 391 13.76 -25.75 21.57
N LEU A 392 13.16 -25.29 22.67
CA LEU A 392 12.47 -26.17 23.62
C LEU A 392 11.03 -26.45 23.17
N TRP A 393 10.35 -25.41 22.69
CA TRP A 393 9.01 -25.44 22.13
C TRP A 393 8.81 -24.22 21.23
N GLU A 394 7.83 -24.28 20.33
CA GLU A 394 7.47 -23.23 19.38
C GLU A 394 5.95 -23.20 19.23
N ILE A 395 5.39 -21.99 19.10
CA ILE A 395 3.97 -21.75 18.84
C ILE A 395 3.88 -20.93 17.55
N GLY A 396 3.25 -21.51 16.51
CA GLY A 396 3.20 -20.90 15.18
C GLY A 396 4.48 -21.07 14.38
N ILE A 397 4.57 -20.35 13.25
CA ILE A 397 5.70 -20.39 12.33
C ILE A 397 6.25 -18.96 12.23
N PRO A 398 7.57 -18.73 12.31
CA PRO A 398 8.15 -17.40 12.11
C PRO A 398 8.16 -17.03 10.61
N ASP A 399 6.99 -16.77 10.06
CA ASP A 399 6.77 -16.35 8.67
C ASP A 399 6.12 -14.96 8.55
N ARG A 400 5.94 -14.28 9.69
CA ARG A 400 5.31 -12.95 9.86
C ARG A 400 3.80 -12.93 9.59
N SER A 401 3.18 -14.09 9.59
CA SER A 401 1.73 -14.25 9.54
C SER A 401 1.16 -14.62 10.91
N ALA A 402 -0.15 -14.44 11.05
CA ALA A 402 -0.94 -15.00 12.14
C ALA A 402 -2.01 -15.97 11.60
N ALA A 403 -1.93 -16.33 10.32
CA ALA A 403 -2.96 -17.08 9.61
C ALA A 403 -3.15 -18.51 10.11
N GLU A 404 -2.13 -19.08 10.76
CA GLU A 404 -2.16 -20.43 11.31
C GLU A 404 -2.88 -20.52 12.66
N PHE A 405 -3.11 -19.39 13.34
CA PHE A 405 -3.72 -19.35 14.67
C PHE A 405 -5.25 -19.48 14.64
N PHE A 406 -5.84 -19.67 15.82
CA PHE A 406 -7.28 -19.83 15.97
C PHE A 406 -8.01 -18.51 15.72
N ILE A 407 -8.78 -18.47 14.63
CA ILE A 407 -9.69 -17.38 14.30
C ILE A 407 -11.13 -17.85 14.61
N PRO A 408 -11.86 -17.17 15.52
CA PRO A 408 -13.18 -17.60 15.94
C PRO A 408 -14.24 -17.30 14.86
N GLU A 409 -15.43 -17.89 15.02
CA GLU A 409 -16.58 -17.50 14.23
C GLU A 409 -17.03 -16.06 14.57
N PRO A 410 -17.42 -15.24 13.58
CA PRO A 410 -17.86 -13.87 13.81
C PRO A 410 -19.20 -13.83 14.54
N ASN A 411 -19.57 -12.66 15.09
CA ASN A 411 -20.94 -12.44 15.54
C ASN A 411 -21.89 -12.55 14.33
N PRO A 412 -22.97 -13.38 14.38
CA PRO A 412 -23.89 -13.57 13.25
C PRO A 412 -24.50 -12.28 12.68
N ILE A 413 -24.59 -11.22 13.49
CA ILE A 413 -25.14 -9.91 13.10
C ILE A 413 -24.13 -9.10 12.24
N TYR A 414 -22.84 -9.40 12.34
CA TYR A 414 -21.76 -8.64 11.67
C TYR A 414 -21.05 -9.42 10.57
N VAL A 415 -21.58 -10.59 10.18
CA VAL A 415 -20.97 -11.45 9.16
C VAL A 415 -20.78 -10.69 7.86
N ASN A 416 -19.56 -10.74 7.33
CA ASN A 416 -19.28 -10.41 5.94
C ASN A 416 -19.05 -11.73 5.20
N ARG A 417 -19.93 -12.04 4.25
CA ARG A 417 -19.95 -13.36 3.61
C ARG A 417 -18.73 -13.62 2.73
N LEU A 418 -18.02 -12.57 2.32
CA LEU A 418 -16.74 -12.70 1.61
C LEU A 418 -15.73 -13.52 2.44
N TYR A 419 -15.75 -13.35 3.76
CA TYR A 419 -14.73 -13.91 4.65
C TYR A 419 -15.15 -15.20 5.36
N ALA A 420 -16.40 -15.65 5.21
CA ALA A 420 -16.90 -16.82 5.94
C ALA A 420 -16.12 -18.12 5.66
N ASN A 421 -15.60 -18.28 4.44
CA ASN A 421 -14.76 -19.43 4.03
C ASN A 421 -13.48 -18.95 3.33
N HIS A 422 -12.85 -17.90 3.86
CA HIS A 422 -11.70 -17.25 3.24
C HIS A 422 -10.43 -17.40 4.07
N PRO A 423 -9.24 -17.51 3.45
CA PRO A 423 -7.96 -17.48 4.17
C PRO A 423 -7.82 -16.26 5.10
N ASP A 424 -8.32 -15.10 4.65
CA ASP A 424 -8.32 -13.86 5.43
C ASP A 424 -9.51 -13.70 6.39
N ARG A 425 -10.09 -14.79 6.90
CA ARG A 425 -11.23 -14.72 7.82
C ARG A 425 -10.98 -13.86 9.07
N PHE A 426 -9.72 -13.63 9.45
CA PHE A 426 -9.31 -12.72 10.51
C PHE A 426 -9.68 -11.24 10.26
N ARG A 427 -10.07 -10.87 9.02
CA ARG A 427 -10.51 -9.51 8.65
C ARG A 427 -11.98 -9.23 8.98
N GLN A 428 -12.73 -10.21 9.49
CA GLN A 428 -14.12 -9.97 9.88
C GLN A 428 -14.21 -9.01 11.07
N TYR A 429 -15.15 -8.08 10.98
CA TYR A 429 -15.38 -7.09 12.02
C TYR A 429 -15.85 -7.76 13.32
N GLY A 430 -15.33 -7.28 14.46
CA GLY A 430 -15.76 -7.71 15.78
C GLY A 430 -15.15 -9.03 16.27
N LEU A 431 -14.20 -9.62 15.54
CA LEU A 431 -13.56 -10.87 15.98
C LEU A 431 -12.80 -10.72 17.31
N TRP A 432 -12.27 -9.54 17.62
CA TRP A 432 -11.62 -9.26 18.91
C TRP A 432 -12.60 -9.40 20.09
N GLU A 433 -13.88 -9.05 19.90
CA GLU A 433 -14.90 -9.14 20.96
C GLU A 433 -15.20 -10.61 21.31
N ARG A 434 -15.03 -11.52 20.34
CA ARG A 434 -15.25 -12.95 20.54
C ARG A 434 -14.31 -13.56 21.58
N TYR A 435 -13.19 -12.90 21.91
CA TYR A 435 -12.32 -13.37 22.98
C TYR A 435 -13.06 -13.44 24.31
N ALA A 436 -13.77 -12.38 24.70
CA ALA A 436 -14.52 -12.36 25.96
C ALA A 436 -15.72 -13.32 25.96
N ASP A 437 -16.31 -13.59 24.78
CA ASP A 437 -17.40 -14.57 24.65
C ASP A 437 -16.90 -16.01 24.87
N LEU A 438 -15.70 -16.33 24.35
CA LEU A 438 -15.11 -17.67 24.41
C LEU A 438 -14.38 -17.94 25.73
N TYR A 439 -13.86 -16.89 26.35
CA TYR A 439 -13.09 -16.93 27.59
C TYR A 439 -13.75 -16.02 28.64
N PRO A 440 -14.99 -16.32 29.09
CA PRO A 440 -15.76 -15.41 29.93
C PRO A 440 -15.21 -15.27 31.35
N ASP A 441 -14.72 -16.37 31.94
CA ASP A 441 -14.37 -16.42 33.36
C ASP A 441 -12.86 -16.28 33.62
N SER A 442 -12.03 -16.79 32.71
CA SER A 442 -10.57 -16.78 32.79
C SER A 442 -9.97 -16.60 31.40
N ASP A 443 -8.75 -16.05 31.33
CA ASP A 443 -8.02 -15.96 30.07
C ASP A 443 -7.59 -17.34 29.55
N LEU A 444 -7.22 -17.39 28.27
CA LEU A 444 -6.75 -18.58 27.56
C LEU A 444 -5.52 -19.21 28.26
N ILE A 445 -5.60 -20.52 28.53
CA ILE A 445 -4.47 -21.33 29.03
C ILE A 445 -4.00 -22.24 27.91
N TYR A 446 -2.73 -22.12 27.53
CA TYR A 446 -2.09 -22.98 26.52
C TYR A 446 -1.07 -23.91 27.19
N SER A 447 -1.27 -25.22 27.06
CA SER A 447 -0.39 -26.26 27.61
C SER A 447 0.55 -26.80 26.54
N VAL A 448 1.85 -26.49 26.65
CA VAL A 448 2.86 -26.98 25.71
C VAL A 448 2.88 -28.51 25.68
N GLY A 449 2.77 -29.09 24.48
CA GLY A 449 2.72 -30.54 24.27
C GLY A 449 1.32 -31.15 24.30
N GLU A 450 0.30 -30.38 24.71
CA GLU A 450 -1.11 -30.82 24.74
C GLU A 450 -2.00 -29.96 23.82
N SER A 451 -1.86 -28.64 23.88
CA SER A 451 -2.66 -27.69 23.11
C SER A 451 -2.20 -27.57 21.65
N ASP A 452 -3.14 -27.32 20.73
CA ASP A 452 -2.90 -27.12 19.30
C ASP A 452 -3.02 -25.63 18.96
N TYR A 453 -1.93 -24.95 18.61
CA TYR A 453 -1.96 -23.49 18.36
C TYR A 453 -2.92 -23.09 17.23
N ARG A 454 -3.31 -24.02 16.35
CA ARG A 454 -4.28 -23.77 15.28
C ARG A 454 -5.72 -23.66 15.78
N LYS A 455 -5.98 -24.13 17.00
CA LYS A 455 -7.32 -24.24 17.61
C LYS A 455 -7.39 -23.54 18.96
N ASP A 456 -6.31 -23.56 19.70
CA ASP A 456 -6.24 -23.20 21.10
C ASP A 456 -5.41 -21.94 21.35
N TRP A 457 -4.81 -21.35 20.31
CA TRP A 457 -4.11 -20.08 20.41
C TRP A 457 -4.85 -19.01 19.64
N PHE A 458 -5.56 -18.14 20.35
CA PHE A 458 -6.39 -17.10 19.74
C PHE A 458 -5.51 -16.11 18.95
N PHE A 459 -5.91 -15.79 17.72
CA PHE A 459 -5.07 -15.06 16.76
C PHE A 459 -4.63 -13.65 17.19
N ALA A 460 -5.34 -13.02 18.14
CA ALA A 460 -5.05 -11.67 18.64
C ALA A 460 -5.10 -11.59 20.18
N HIS A 461 -4.07 -11.04 20.81
CA HIS A 461 -4.03 -10.90 22.27
C HIS A 461 -4.74 -9.61 22.67
N VAL A 462 -5.99 -9.77 23.13
CA VAL A 462 -6.89 -8.67 23.48
C VAL A 462 -7.27 -8.75 24.95
N THR A 463 -7.59 -7.60 25.53
CA THR A 463 -8.06 -7.53 26.92
C THR A 463 -9.48 -8.06 27.05
N ARG A 464 -9.75 -8.86 28.09
CA ARG A 464 -11.11 -9.28 28.47
C ARG A 464 -11.88 -8.10 29.07
N PHE A 465 -12.54 -7.29 28.24
CA PHE A 465 -13.40 -6.20 28.70
C PHE A 465 -14.75 -6.72 29.20
N HIS A 466 -15.01 -6.60 30.51
CA HIS A 466 -16.35 -6.79 31.07
C HIS A 466 -17.15 -5.51 30.86
N PHE A 467 -17.99 -5.44 29.82
CA PHE A 467 -19.07 -4.47 29.80
C PHE A 467 -20.04 -4.83 30.92
N ILE A 468 -19.96 -4.12 32.05
CA ILE A 468 -21.16 -3.96 32.90
C ILE A 468 -22.16 -3.26 31.98
N LYS A 469 -23.21 -3.98 31.55
CA LYS A 469 -24.40 -3.38 30.96
C LYS A 469 -25.00 -2.43 32.00
N LEU A 470 -24.49 -1.20 32.10
CA LEU A 470 -25.29 -0.11 32.62
C LEU A 470 -26.34 0.15 31.55
N ILE A 471 -27.53 -0.39 31.78
CA ILE A 471 -28.76 0.12 31.17
C ILE A 471 -28.84 1.59 31.60
N LEU A 472 -28.33 2.50 30.78
CA LEU A 472 -28.69 3.91 30.85
C LEU A 472 -30.03 4.04 30.14
N LEU A 473 -31.08 3.77 30.90
CA LEU A 473 -32.36 4.44 30.74
C LEU A 473 -32.13 5.92 31.06
N ILE A 474 -31.87 6.76 30.05
CA ILE A 474 -32.28 8.17 30.00
C ILE A 474 -32.61 8.52 28.55
#